data_AF-A0A059A4R5-F1
#
_entry.id   AF-A0A059A4R5-F1
#
_cell.length_a   1.000
_cell.length_b   1.000
_cell.length_c   1.000
_cell.angle_alpha   90.00
_cell.angle_beta   90.00
_cell.angle_gamma   90.00
#
_symmetry.space_group_name_H-M   'P 1'
#
loop_
_entity.id
_entity.type
_entity.pdbx_description
1 polymer ?
#
loop_
_entity_poly.entity_id
_entity_poly.type
_entity_poly.pdbx_seq_one_letter_code
_entity_poly.pdbx_strand_id
1 'polypeptide(L)'
;VGLAHGFLLVGPFVKAGPLRNTEYAGAAGSLAAGGLVVILSICLTMYGIASFNEGEPSTAPSLTLTGRKKEPDQLQTANGWAKFTGGFFFGGISGVTWAYFLLYVLNLPYFVK
;
A
#
# COMPACT_ATOMS: atom_id res chain seq x y z
N VAL A 1 4.35 -4.73 0.12
CA VAL A 1 3.05 -4.42 -0.55
C VAL A 1 2.79 -2.92 -0.57
N GLY A 2 2.75 -2.24 0.59
CA GLY A 2 2.50 -0.80 0.66
C GLY A 2 3.42 0.03 -0.25
N LEU A 3 4.74 -0.20 -0.20
CA LEU A 3 5.72 0.56 -1.00
C LEU A 3 5.47 0.48 -2.51
N ALA A 4 5.25 -0.71 -3.05
CA ALA A 4 4.97 -0.90 -4.46
C ALA A 4 3.67 -0.18 -4.89
N HIS A 5 2.61 -0.27 -4.08
CA HIS A 5 1.34 0.38 -4.39
C HIS A 5 1.42 1.90 -4.24
N GLY A 6 2.10 2.40 -3.19
CA GLY A 6 2.34 3.82 -3.00
C GLY A 6 3.12 4.43 -4.16
N PHE A 7 4.17 3.74 -4.64
CA PHE A 7 4.93 4.16 -5.81
C PHE A 7 4.08 4.17 -7.09
N LEU A 8 3.28 3.12 -7.31
CA LEU A 8 2.42 2.98 -8.49
C LEU A 8 1.37 4.09 -8.58
N LEU A 9 0.71 4.41 -7.46
CA LEU A 9 -0.44 5.32 -7.43
C LEU A 9 -0.06 6.77 -7.77
N VAL A 10 1.19 7.20 -7.52
CA VAL A 10 1.62 8.57 -7.84
C VAL A 10 1.53 8.85 -9.35
N GLY A 11 1.84 7.88 -10.21
CA GLY A 11 1.83 8.08 -11.67
C GLY A 11 0.47 8.54 -12.22
N PRO A 12 -0.63 7.78 -12.01
CA PRO A 12 -1.97 8.18 -12.44
C PRO A 12 -2.45 9.49 -11.83
N PHE A 13 -2.21 9.73 -10.53
CA PHE A 13 -2.68 10.97 -9.88
C PHE A 13 -1.94 12.22 -10.36
N VAL A 14 -0.66 12.12 -10.70
CA VAL A 14 0.11 13.24 -11.25
C VAL A 14 -0.30 13.50 -12.72
N LYS A 15 -0.40 12.46 -13.55
CA LYS A 15 -0.62 12.63 -15.01
C LYS A 15 -2.08 12.77 -15.41
N ALA A 16 -2.99 12.04 -14.76
CA ALA A 16 -4.43 12.07 -15.04
C ALA A 16 -5.21 12.90 -13.99
N GLY A 17 -4.51 13.59 -13.09
CA GLY A 17 -5.13 14.43 -12.08
C GLY A 17 -5.82 15.68 -12.65
N PRO A 18 -6.75 16.28 -11.89
CA PRO A 18 -7.44 17.51 -12.30
C PRO A 18 -6.47 18.71 -12.43
N LEU A 19 -5.38 18.70 -11.67
CA LEU A 19 -4.36 19.75 -11.65
C LEU A 19 -3.15 19.46 -12.55
N ARG A 20 -3.24 18.48 -13.46
CA ARG A 20 -2.12 18.04 -14.32
C ARG A 20 -1.47 19.13 -15.17
N ASN A 21 -2.24 20.16 -15.55
CA ASN A 21 -1.76 21.27 -16.40
C ASN A 21 -1.16 22.42 -15.58
N THR A 22 -1.03 22.26 -14.26
CA THR A 22 -0.50 23.29 -13.36
C THR A 22 0.88 22.89 -12.86
N GLU A 23 1.70 23.88 -12.49
CA GLU A 23 3.03 23.66 -11.91
C GLU A 23 2.98 22.84 -10.60
N TYR A 24 1.81 22.78 -9.96
CA TYR A 24 1.57 22.04 -8.72
C TYR A 24 1.11 20.59 -8.92
N ALA A 25 1.06 20.08 -10.16
CA ALA A 25 0.61 18.72 -10.47
C ALA A 25 1.31 17.64 -9.63
N GLY A 26 2.59 17.84 -9.31
CA GLY A 26 3.38 16.93 -8.49
C GLY A 26 2.94 16.87 -7.04
N ALA A 27 2.87 18.03 -6.39
CA ALA A 27 2.47 18.11 -4.99
C ALA A 27 1.02 17.63 -4.83
N ALA A 28 0.12 18.05 -5.73
CA ALA A 28 -1.28 17.62 -5.71
C ALA A 28 -1.44 16.11 -5.95
N GLY A 29 -0.72 15.56 -6.93
CA GLY A 29 -0.79 14.13 -7.25
C GLY A 29 -0.22 13.23 -6.15
N SER A 30 0.90 13.63 -5.54
CA SER A 30 1.48 12.90 -4.40
C SER A 30 0.63 13.02 -3.13
N LEU A 31 0.01 14.17 -2.88
CA LEU A 31 -0.93 14.33 -1.75
C LEU A 31 -2.18 13.46 -1.93
N ALA A 32 -2.74 13.42 -3.14
CA ALA A 32 -3.89 12.57 -3.47
C ALA A 32 -3.55 11.09 -3.35
N ALA A 33 -2.39 10.65 -3.84
CA ALA A 33 -1.92 9.28 -3.69
C ALA A 33 -1.71 8.90 -2.22
N GLY A 34 -1.13 9.79 -1.41
CA GLY A 34 -0.99 9.60 0.04
C GLY A 34 -2.34 9.48 0.75
N GLY A 35 -3.30 10.33 0.39
CA GLY A 35 -4.68 10.25 0.89
C GLY A 35 -5.34 8.91 0.56
N LEU A 36 -5.16 8.40 -0.67
CA LEU A 36 -5.69 7.09 -1.05
C LEU A 36 -5.04 5.95 -0.25
N VAL A 37 -3.73 6.01 0.01
CA VAL A 37 -3.03 5.04 0.87
C VAL A 37 -3.60 5.03 2.28
N VAL A 38 -3.93 6.20 2.85
CA VAL A 38 -4.57 6.32 4.17
C VAL A 38 -5.94 5.63 4.16
N ILE A 39 -6.77 5.92 3.16
CA ILE A 39 -8.11 5.31 3.01
C ILE A 39 -8.00 3.79 2.91
N LEU A 40 -7.10 3.28 2.06
CA LEU A 40 -6.86 1.85 1.92
C LEU A 40 -6.37 1.20 3.23
N SER A 41 -5.53 1.91 3.99
CA SER A 41 -5.06 1.43 5.30
C SER A 41 -6.20 1.30 6.31
N ILE A 42 -7.15 2.24 6.29
CA ILE A 42 -8.38 2.17 7.10
C ILE A 42 -9.26 0.99 6.65
N CYS A 43 -9.47 0.80 5.35
CA CYS A 43 -10.22 -0.33 4.82
C CYS A 43 -9.61 -1.68 5.24
N LEU A 44 -8.28 -1.80 5.17
CA LEU A 44 -7.57 -3.01 5.61
C LEU A 44 -7.71 -3.22 7.13
N THR A 45 -7.69 -2.15 7.92
CA THR A 45 -7.88 -2.23 9.38
C THR A 45 -9.29 -2.69 9.72
N MET A 46 -10.30 -2.13 9.05
CA MET A 46 -11.70 -2.54 9.21
C MET A 46 -11.91 -4.00 8.82
N TYR A 47 -11.28 -4.46 7.73
CA TYR A 47 -11.30 -5.87 7.35
C TYR A 47 -10.68 -6.77 8.42
N GLY A 48 -9.56 -6.35 9.01
CA GLY A 48 -8.91 -7.10 10.08
C GLY A 48 -9.79 -7.29 11.30
N ILE A 49 -10.47 -6.23 11.73
CA ILE A 49 -11.39 -6.24 12.87
C ILE A 49 -12.63 -7.11 12.59
N ALA A 50 -13.17 -7.06 11.37
CA ALA A 50 -14.37 -7.81 11.01
C ALA A 50 -14.11 -9.30 10.73
N SER A 51 -12.88 -9.66 10.33
CA SER A 51 -12.58 -11.01 9.83
C SER A 51 -11.80 -11.89 10.81
N PHE A 52 -11.09 -11.31 11.78
CA PHE A 52 -10.26 -12.07 12.71
C PHE A 52 -10.57 -11.71 14.16
N ASN A 53 -10.91 -12.71 14.97
CA ASN A 53 -11.05 -12.53 16.42
C ASN A 53 -9.69 -12.69 17.12
N GLU A 54 -9.53 -12.03 18.25
CA GLU A 54 -8.33 -12.17 19.08
C GLU A 54 -8.26 -13.58 19.68
N GLY A 55 -7.16 -14.29 19.40
CA GLY A 55 -6.91 -15.64 19.93
C GLY A 55 -7.29 -16.79 19.00
N GLU A 56 -7.90 -16.52 17.84
CA GLU A 56 -8.16 -17.58 16.85
C GLU A 56 -6.87 -18.00 16.11
N PRO A 57 -6.67 -19.33 15.90
CA PRO A 57 -5.56 -19.83 15.11
C PRO A 57 -5.73 -19.41 13.64
N SER A 58 -4.60 -19.30 12.93
CA SER A 58 -4.60 -18.92 11.52
C SER A 58 -5.55 -19.77 10.68
N THR A 59 -6.47 -19.14 9.95
CA THR A 59 -7.40 -19.79 9.02
C THR A 59 -6.74 -20.27 7.73
N ALA A 60 -5.47 -19.95 7.51
CA ALA A 60 -4.72 -20.39 6.33
C ALA A 60 -4.55 -21.93 6.27
N PRO A 61 -4.64 -22.53 5.07
CA PRO A 61 -4.42 -23.97 4.91
C PRO A 61 -3.00 -24.37 5.30
N SER A 62 -2.90 -25.39 6.16
CA SER A 62 -1.64 -25.92 6.71
C SER A 62 -1.06 -27.08 5.88
N LEU A 63 -1.57 -27.30 4.67
CA LEU A 63 -1.13 -28.35 3.76
C LEU A 63 -0.73 -27.75 2.41
N THR A 64 0.37 -28.22 1.85
CA THR A 64 0.73 -27.94 0.47
C THR A 64 -0.06 -28.86 -0.47
N LEU A 65 -0.12 -28.51 -1.76
CA LEU A 65 -0.75 -29.34 -2.79
C LEU A 65 -0.11 -30.75 -2.91
N THR A 66 1.14 -30.89 -2.45
CA THR A 66 1.89 -32.14 -2.36
C THR A 66 1.68 -32.91 -1.05
N GLY A 67 0.78 -32.44 -0.17
CA GLY A 67 0.45 -33.08 1.10
C GLY A 67 1.44 -32.82 2.24
N ARG A 68 2.45 -31.97 2.04
CA ARG A 68 3.41 -31.60 3.09
C ARG A 68 2.74 -30.64 4.08
N LYS A 69 2.92 -30.88 5.38
CA LYS A 69 2.53 -29.92 6.42
C LYS A 69 3.36 -28.64 6.28
N LYS A 70 2.66 -27.52 6.18
CA LYS A 70 3.19 -26.15 6.14
C LYS A 70 2.67 -25.42 7.38
N GLU A 71 3.49 -24.55 7.95
CA GLU A 71 3.02 -23.61 8.95
C GLU A 71 1.98 -22.67 8.33
N PRO A 72 0.78 -22.58 8.91
CA PRO A 72 -0.28 -21.73 8.41
C PRO A 72 0.18 -20.27 8.46
N ASP A 73 -0.20 -19.49 7.46
CA ASP A 73 0.27 -18.12 7.32
C ASP A 73 -0.22 -17.25 8.49
N GLN A 74 0.74 -16.77 9.28
CA GLN A 74 0.48 -15.89 10.43
C GLN A 74 -0.27 -14.60 10.03
N LEU A 75 -0.25 -14.22 8.75
CA LEU A 75 -1.04 -13.11 8.22
C LEU A 75 -2.55 -13.28 8.50
N GLN A 76 -3.09 -14.50 8.47
CA GLN A 76 -4.51 -14.80 8.69
C GLN A 76 -4.86 -14.89 10.19
N THR A 77 -4.23 -14.04 11.00
CA THR A 77 -4.51 -13.86 12.42
C THR A 77 -4.73 -12.38 12.70
N ALA A 78 -5.47 -12.04 13.76
CA ALA A 78 -5.69 -10.63 14.13
C ALA A 78 -4.36 -9.86 14.31
N ASN A 79 -3.39 -10.47 15.01
CA ASN A 79 -2.07 -9.90 15.24
C ASN A 79 -1.23 -9.78 13.96
N GLY A 80 -1.27 -10.78 13.08
CA GLY A 80 -0.54 -10.74 11.82
C GLY A 80 -1.12 -9.71 10.85
N TRP A 81 -2.45 -9.62 10.79
CA TRP A 81 -3.12 -8.63 9.96
C TRP A 81 -2.86 -7.21 10.42
N ALA A 82 -2.89 -6.94 11.74
CA ALA A 82 -2.53 -5.63 12.29
C ALA A 82 -1.08 -5.23 11.96
N LYS A 83 -0.12 -6.16 12.01
CA LYS A 83 1.27 -5.91 11.58
C LYS A 83 1.35 -5.62 10.08
N PHE A 84 0.55 -6.32 9.27
CA PHE A 84 0.48 -6.09 7.83
C PHE A 84 -0.12 -4.72 7.48
N THR A 85 -1.20 -4.29 8.12
CA THR A 85 -1.81 -2.97 7.86
C THR A 85 -0.86 -1.84 8.26
N GLY A 86 -0.17 -1.95 9.39
CA GLY A 86 0.87 -1.01 9.80
C GLY A 86 2.02 -0.95 8.79
N GLY A 87 2.50 -2.10 8.31
CA GLY A 87 3.52 -2.18 7.26
C GLY A 87 3.04 -1.64 5.90
N PHE A 88 1.77 -1.81 5.56
CA PHE A 88 1.16 -1.26 4.35
C PHE A 88 1.09 0.27 4.42
N PHE A 89 0.69 0.84 5.55
CA PHE A 89 0.62 2.28 5.74
C PHE A 89 2.01 2.93 5.64
N PHE A 90 2.97 2.44 6.44
CA PHE A 90 4.35 2.96 6.43
C PHE A 90 5.01 2.80 5.06
N GLY A 91 4.85 1.61 4.46
CA GLY A 91 5.33 1.33 3.10
C GLY A 91 4.67 2.24 2.06
N GLY A 92 3.36 2.47 2.15
CA GLY A 92 2.62 3.26 1.18
C GLY A 92 3.04 4.73 1.18
N ILE A 93 3.15 5.36 2.36
CA ILE A 93 3.61 6.74 2.48
C ILE A 93 5.05 6.88 2.00
N SER A 94 5.95 5.99 2.43
CA SER A 94 7.35 6.00 1.95
C SER A 94 7.46 5.80 0.44
N GLY A 95 6.64 4.93 -0.16
CA GLY A 95 6.58 4.73 -1.61
C GLY A 95 6.11 5.97 -2.38
N VAL A 96 5.11 6.69 -1.86
CA VAL A 96 4.64 7.97 -2.42
C VAL A 96 5.74 9.03 -2.35
N THR A 97 6.41 9.16 -1.20
CA THR A 97 7.55 10.09 -1.04
C THR A 97 8.69 9.76 -1.99
N TRP A 98 8.98 8.47 -2.19
CA TRP A 98 10.04 8.04 -3.10
C TRP A 98 9.70 8.34 -4.57
N ALA A 99 8.45 8.11 -4.99
CA ALA A 99 7.98 8.48 -6.32
C ALA A 99 8.07 9.99 -6.56
N TYR A 100 7.67 10.81 -5.57
CA TYR A 100 7.81 12.25 -5.63
C TYR A 100 9.27 12.69 -5.77
N PHE A 101 10.17 12.09 -4.97
CA PHE A 101 11.60 12.38 -5.01
C PHE A 101 12.22 12.07 -6.39
N LEU A 102 11.87 10.94 -6.99
CA LEU A 102 12.38 10.56 -8.31
C LEU A 102 11.87 11.46 -9.44
N LEU A 103 10.61 11.91 -9.36
CA LEU A 103 10.00 12.76 -10.39
C LEU A 103 10.44 14.23 -10.29
N TYR A 104 10.60 14.76 -9.08
CA TYR A 104 10.79 16.21 -8.85
C TYR A 104 12.17 16.61 -8.34
N VAL A 105 12.95 15.71 -7.72
CA VAL A 105 14.30 16.03 -7.20
C VAL A 105 15.39 15.52 -8.13
N LEU A 106 15.38 14.23 -8.46
CA LEU A 106 16.34 13.63 -9.41
C LEU A 106 16.06 14.01 -10.87
N ASN A 107 14.83 14.44 -11.15
CA ASN A 107 14.41 15.08 -12.41
C ASN A 107 14.81 14.30 -13.68
N LEU A 108 14.82 12.96 -13.56
CA LEU A 108 15.20 12.04 -14.63
C LEU A 108 14.22 12.18 -15.81
N PRO A 109 14.66 11.91 -17.06
CA PRO A 109 13.85 12.10 -18.27
C PRO A 109 12.79 10.99 -18.41
N TYR A 110 11.82 10.99 -17.49
CA TYR A 110 10.70 10.07 -17.51
C TYR A 110 9.52 10.67 -18.28
N PHE A 111 8.81 9.82 -19.03
CA PHE A 111 7.65 10.17 -19.85
C PHE A 111 6.41 10.64 -19.05
N VAL A 112 6.55 10.72 -17.73
CA VAL A 112 5.49 11.12 -16.78
C VAL A 112 5.56 12.61 -16.48
N LYS A 113 6.62 13.30 -16.92
CA LYS A 113 6.70 14.76 -16.92
C LYS A 113 5.68 15.39 -17.87
#